data_AF-A0A250IN55-F1
#
_entry.id   AF-A0A250IN55-F1
#
_cell.length_a   1.000
_cell.length_b   1.000
_cell.length_c   1.000
_cell.angle_alpha   90.00
_cell.angle_beta   90.00
_cell.angle_gamma   90.00
#
_symmetry.space_group_name_H-M   'P 1'
#
loop_
_entity.id
_entity.type
_entity.pdbx_description
1 polymer ?
#
loop_
_entity_poly.entity_id
_entity_poly.type
_entity_poly.pdbx_seq_one_letter_code
_entity_poly.pdbx_strand_id
1 'polypeptide(L)'
;MDARRLLGWGLVALCTACSGAKQAVREPSEQATGGSGLVAQSPGASDSRRYVDQTLGFELTQPGGDWLLDETGEQTPEGLAIPVVLHHRTSGAQMVLQVAPAVASPIQFAERLTMGLRSQPGFVTSDPEPLPLSDSAVGFHFAVGDNVRGRVVVRDGSAGHVFMMLATWPTAAPEEVPETVDALFESVHPLPLAPEQT
;
A
#
# COMPACT_ATOMS: atom_id res chain seq x y z
N MET A 1 18.25 15.02 -33.57
CA MET A 1 17.46 13.76 -33.48
C MET A 1 17.82 13.17 -32.13
N ASP A 2 17.14 13.68 -31.10
CA ASP A 2 17.53 13.51 -29.71
C ASP A 2 16.92 12.26 -29.10
N ALA A 3 17.77 11.27 -28.86
CA ALA A 3 17.47 10.09 -28.07
C ALA A 3 18.12 10.28 -26.69
N ARG A 4 17.31 10.57 -25.67
CA ARG A 4 17.53 10.35 -24.23
C ARG A 4 16.46 11.08 -23.43
N ARG A 5 15.30 10.44 -23.25
CA ARG A 5 14.42 10.72 -22.11
C ARG A 5 14.41 9.48 -21.23
N LEU A 6 15.35 9.48 -20.28
CA LEU A 6 15.47 8.48 -19.23
C LEU A 6 14.23 8.58 -18.34
N LEU A 7 13.53 7.45 -18.17
CA LEU A 7 12.50 7.24 -17.16
C LEU A 7 13.16 7.37 -15.78
N GLY A 8 13.01 8.54 -15.15
CA GLY A 8 13.31 8.75 -13.73
C GLY A 8 12.07 8.46 -12.91
N TRP A 9 11.85 7.19 -12.55
CA TRP A 9 10.85 6.83 -11.55
C TRP A 9 11.49 7.09 -10.19
N GLY A 10 11.31 8.32 -9.71
CA GLY A 10 11.85 8.79 -8.44
C GLY A 10 11.15 8.09 -7.27
N LEU A 11 11.93 7.29 -6.54
CA LEU A 11 11.65 6.96 -5.14
C LEU A 11 11.51 8.27 -4.36
N VAL A 12 10.27 8.63 -4.01
CA VAL A 12 10.00 9.73 -3.09
C VAL A 12 10.52 9.31 -1.70
N ALA A 13 11.45 10.09 -1.20
CA ALA A 13 12.20 9.87 0.02
C ALA A 13 11.33 10.05 1.27
N LEU A 14 11.47 9.10 2.20
CA LEU A 14 11.00 9.19 3.58
C LEU A 14 11.73 10.33 4.30
N CYS A 15 11.07 11.48 4.44
CA CYS A 15 11.50 12.53 5.37
C CYS A 15 11.02 12.18 6.78
N THR A 16 11.92 11.65 7.60
CA THR A 16 11.78 11.61 9.06
C THR A 16 11.77 13.04 9.60
N ALA A 17 10.58 13.59 9.84
CA ALA A 17 10.44 14.83 10.59
C ALA A 17 10.51 14.53 12.10
N CYS A 18 11.70 14.68 12.67
CA CYS A 18 11.88 14.85 14.11
C CYS A 18 11.26 16.19 14.53
N SER A 19 9.98 16.19 14.94
CA SER A 19 9.39 17.36 15.61
C SER A 19 9.72 17.32 17.10
N GLY A 20 10.44 18.35 17.53
CA GLY A 20 10.93 18.55 18.89
C GLY A 20 9.81 18.75 19.90
N ALA A 21 9.98 18.09 21.05
CA ALA A 21 9.17 18.29 22.24
C ALA A 21 9.38 19.71 22.79
N LYS A 22 8.33 20.52 22.81
CA LYS A 22 8.19 21.61 23.78
C LYS A 22 7.32 21.13 24.92
N GLN A 23 7.93 20.99 26.09
CA GLN A 23 7.24 20.81 27.36
C GLN A 23 6.29 21.99 27.59
N ALA A 24 5.01 21.70 27.83
CA ALA A 24 4.11 22.60 28.54
C ALA A 24 3.87 22.01 29.93
N VAL A 25 4.16 22.85 30.93
CA VAL A 25 4.15 22.60 32.36
C VAL A 25 2.73 22.25 32.85
N ARG A 26 2.66 21.25 33.73
CA ARG A 26 1.50 20.92 34.56
C ARG A 26 1.25 22.03 35.58
N GLU A 27 0.00 22.42 35.77
CA GLU A 27 -0.53 22.70 37.11
C GLU A 27 -1.91 22.04 37.29
N PRO A 28 -2.20 21.44 38.47
CA PRO A 28 -3.45 20.74 38.77
C PRO A 28 -4.41 21.60 39.61
N SER A 29 -5.73 21.43 39.42
CA SER A 29 -6.81 21.69 40.41
C SER A 29 -8.12 21.14 39.81
N GLU A 30 -8.55 19.94 40.21
CA GLU A 30 -9.63 19.69 41.19
C GLU A 30 -11.07 19.98 40.70
N GLN A 31 -11.74 18.88 40.34
CA GLN A 31 -12.99 18.40 40.94
C GLN A 31 -14.28 19.22 40.74
N ALA A 32 -15.13 18.74 39.83
CA ALA A 32 -16.58 18.92 39.93
C ALA A 32 -17.33 17.65 39.48
N THR A 33 -18.18 17.19 40.39
CA THR A 33 -19.07 16.03 40.33
C THR A 33 -20.15 16.19 39.26
N GLY A 34 -20.36 15.16 38.43
CA GLY A 34 -21.47 15.11 37.48
C GLY A 34 -21.58 13.75 36.83
N GLY A 35 -22.53 12.95 37.31
CA GLY A 35 -22.77 11.60 36.83
C GLY A 35 -23.22 11.56 35.37
N SER A 36 -22.57 10.71 34.60
CA SER A 36 -23.19 9.89 33.55
C SER A 36 -22.18 8.83 33.20
N GLY A 37 -22.55 7.58 33.42
CA GLY A 37 -21.72 6.43 33.09
C GLY A 37 -21.40 6.46 31.60
N LEU A 38 -20.19 6.88 31.26
CA LEU A 38 -19.59 6.50 30.00
C LEU A 38 -19.34 5.01 30.13
N VAL A 39 -20.22 4.23 29.51
CA VAL A 39 -19.95 2.85 29.14
C VAL A 39 -18.58 2.88 28.49
N ALA A 40 -17.59 2.32 29.18
CA ALA A 40 -16.31 2.02 28.58
C ALA A 40 -16.61 1.13 27.38
N GLN A 41 -16.54 1.70 26.18
CA GLN A 41 -16.44 0.88 24.99
C GLN A 41 -15.13 0.13 25.11
N SER A 42 -15.21 -1.15 25.47
CA SER A 42 -14.12 -2.08 25.38
C SER A 42 -13.44 -1.93 24.01
N PRO A 43 -12.12 -1.74 23.91
CA PRO A 43 -11.42 -1.87 22.65
C PRO A 43 -11.30 -3.38 22.40
N GLY A 44 -12.34 -3.96 21.82
CA GLY A 44 -12.54 -5.41 21.86
C GLY A 44 -13.39 -5.93 20.71
N ALA A 45 -13.03 -5.55 19.49
CA ALA A 45 -13.24 -6.31 18.25
C ALA A 45 -12.47 -5.55 17.15
N SER A 46 -11.37 -6.13 16.67
CA SER A 46 -10.71 -5.65 15.46
C SER A 46 -11.58 -6.02 14.26
N ASP A 47 -12.71 -5.34 14.11
CA ASP A 47 -13.59 -5.52 12.96
C ASP A 47 -12.82 -5.06 11.72
N SER A 48 -12.67 -5.95 10.73
CA SER A 48 -12.10 -5.60 9.45
C SER A 48 -12.90 -4.45 8.83
N ARG A 49 -12.20 -3.40 8.40
CA ARG A 49 -12.85 -2.20 7.86
C ARG A 49 -12.75 -2.22 6.34
N ARG A 50 -13.90 -2.17 5.67
CA ARG A 50 -13.97 -2.00 4.21
C ARG A 50 -13.74 -0.53 3.84
N TYR A 51 -12.79 -0.30 2.95
CA TYR A 51 -12.51 0.96 2.28
C TYR A 51 -12.94 0.86 0.81
N VAL A 52 -13.57 1.91 0.28
CA VAL A 52 -14.09 1.93 -1.09
C VAL A 52 -13.78 3.28 -1.71
N ASP A 53 -13.11 3.28 -2.87
CA ASP A 53 -12.92 4.45 -3.71
C ASP A 53 -13.65 4.24 -5.03
N GLN A 54 -14.78 4.93 -5.19
CA GLN A 54 -15.60 4.86 -6.40
C GLN A 54 -14.96 5.56 -7.60
N THR A 55 -14.07 6.53 -7.36
CA THR A 55 -13.43 7.33 -8.42
C THR A 55 -12.36 6.51 -9.10
N LEU A 56 -11.51 5.85 -8.31
CA LEU A 56 -10.45 4.97 -8.81
C LEU A 56 -10.94 3.53 -9.04
N GLY A 57 -12.16 3.24 -8.58
CA GLY A 57 -12.88 2.01 -8.89
C GLY A 57 -12.31 0.79 -8.17
N PHE A 58 -11.94 0.94 -6.89
CA PHE A 58 -11.45 -0.18 -6.08
C PHE A 58 -12.10 -0.23 -4.71
N GLU A 59 -11.98 -1.40 -4.10
CA GLU A 59 -12.20 -1.62 -2.68
C GLU A 59 -11.05 -2.38 -2.07
N LEU A 60 -10.88 -2.19 -0.76
CA LEU A 60 -9.86 -2.81 0.06
C LEU A 60 -10.49 -3.18 1.39
N THR A 61 -10.30 -4.40 1.86
CA THR A 61 -10.65 -4.76 3.23
C THR A 61 -9.42 -4.68 4.10
N GLN A 62 -9.33 -3.63 4.91
CA GLN A 62 -8.23 -3.50 5.87
C GLN A 62 -8.37 -4.62 6.92
N PRO A 63 -7.34 -5.47 7.11
CA PRO A 63 -7.29 -6.38 8.22
C PRO A 63 -7.28 -5.54 9.50
N GLY A 64 -8.24 -5.79 10.40
CA GLY A 64 -8.23 -5.16 11.71
C GLY A 64 -6.93 -5.47 12.47
N GLY A 65 -6.61 -4.68 13.49
CA GLY A 65 -5.43 -4.90 14.33
C GLY A 65 -4.27 -3.95 14.01
N ASP A 66 -3.12 -4.51 13.61
CA ASP A 66 -1.82 -3.81 13.56
C ASP A 66 -1.54 -3.03 12.28
N TRP A 67 -2.39 -3.16 11.26
CA TRP A 67 -2.30 -2.36 10.04
C TRP A 67 -3.11 -1.08 10.20
N LEU A 68 -2.50 0.06 9.90
CA LEU A 68 -3.12 1.37 9.81
C LEU A 68 -3.25 1.74 8.32
N LEU A 69 -4.34 2.38 7.94
CA LEU A 69 -4.59 2.84 6.57
C LEU A 69 -4.54 4.36 6.57
N ASP A 70 -3.68 4.89 5.71
CA ASP A 70 -3.57 6.31 5.40
C ASP A 70 -4.05 6.54 3.97
N GLU A 71 -5.06 7.39 3.81
CA GLU A 71 -5.53 7.84 2.50
C GLU A 71 -4.58 8.91 1.96
N THR A 72 -4.02 8.66 0.79
CA THR A 72 -3.08 9.56 0.14
C THR A 72 -3.74 10.12 -1.11
N GLY A 73 -3.99 11.43 -1.16
CA GLY A 73 -4.55 12.09 -2.35
C GLY A 73 -3.51 12.33 -3.45
N GLU A 74 -2.42 11.56 -3.46
CA GLU A 74 -1.24 11.81 -4.28
C GLU A 74 -1.49 11.36 -5.73
N GLN A 75 -1.19 12.28 -6.67
CA GLN A 75 -1.29 12.03 -8.10
C GLN A 75 -0.06 12.58 -8.81
N THR A 76 0.48 11.81 -9.75
CA THR A 76 1.55 12.26 -10.62
C THR A 76 0.99 12.81 -11.94
N PRO A 77 1.71 13.70 -12.64
CA PRO A 77 1.30 14.23 -13.94
C PRO A 77 1.04 13.15 -15.01
N GLU A 78 1.63 11.97 -14.85
CA GLU A 78 1.48 10.82 -15.74
C GLU A 78 0.21 10.01 -15.49
N GLY A 79 -0.63 10.45 -14.55
CA GLY A 79 -1.91 9.81 -14.21
C GLY A 79 -1.78 8.65 -13.21
N LEU A 80 -0.62 8.48 -12.58
CA LEU A 80 -0.45 7.54 -11.48
C LEU A 80 -1.03 8.16 -10.20
N ALA A 81 -1.93 7.43 -9.55
CA ALA A 81 -2.47 7.79 -8.24
C ALA A 81 -1.95 6.82 -7.18
N ILE A 82 -1.65 7.33 -5.99
CA ILE A 82 -1.36 6.52 -4.81
C ILE A 82 -2.49 6.80 -3.83
N PRO A 83 -3.62 6.08 -3.88
CA PRO A 83 -4.78 6.41 -3.05
C PRO A 83 -4.66 5.97 -1.59
N VAL A 84 -3.93 4.90 -1.31
CA VAL A 84 -3.78 4.37 0.05
C VAL A 84 -2.38 3.84 0.31
N VAL A 85 -1.91 4.08 1.53
CA VAL A 85 -0.75 3.45 2.10
C VAL A 85 -1.16 2.78 3.41
N LEU A 86 -0.81 1.50 3.55
CA LEU A 86 -0.99 0.76 4.79
C LEU A 86 0.34 0.60 5.50
N HIS A 87 0.35 0.84 6.80
CA HIS A 87 1.53 0.75 7.65
C HIS A 87 1.28 -0.20 8.81
N HIS A 88 2.18 -1.14 9.01
CA HIS A 88 2.15 -2.01 10.18
C HIS A 88 2.76 -1.27 11.38
N ARG A 89 2.02 -1.21 12.50
CA ARG A 89 2.34 -0.37 13.68
C ARG A 89 3.74 -0.57 14.24
N THR A 90 4.22 -1.81 14.27
CA THR A 90 5.43 -2.21 15.00
C THR A 90 6.54 -2.79 14.12
N SER A 91 6.22 -3.51 13.06
CA SER A 91 7.21 -4.23 12.25
C SER A 91 7.94 -3.35 11.23
N GLY A 92 7.43 -2.15 10.95
CA GLY A 92 7.93 -1.30 9.87
C GLY A 92 7.52 -1.76 8.47
N ALA A 93 6.65 -2.77 8.37
CA ALA A 93 6.08 -3.19 7.11
C ALA A 93 5.13 -2.14 6.54
N GLN A 94 5.09 -2.03 5.21
CA GLN A 94 4.24 -1.09 4.49
C GLN A 94 3.68 -1.76 3.24
N MET A 95 2.47 -1.37 2.84
CA MET A 95 1.87 -1.72 1.56
C MET A 95 1.32 -0.47 0.90
N VAL A 96 1.62 -0.27 -0.37
CA VAL A 96 1.18 0.87 -1.18
C VAL A 96 0.31 0.33 -2.30
N LEU A 97 -0.91 0.86 -2.43
CA LEU A 97 -1.71 0.66 -3.64
C LEU A 97 -1.46 1.81 -4.59
N GLN A 98 -1.09 1.49 -5.82
CA GLN A 98 -0.97 2.44 -6.92
C GLN A 98 -1.99 2.09 -8.00
N VAL A 99 -2.63 3.11 -8.53
CA VAL A 99 -3.58 3.01 -9.65
C VAL A 99 -2.99 3.78 -10.81
N ALA A 100 -2.81 3.12 -11.94
CA ALA A 100 -2.20 3.73 -13.13
C ALA A 100 -3.02 3.42 -14.39
N PRO A 101 -2.91 4.25 -15.45
CA PRO A 101 -3.55 3.94 -16.72
C PRO A 101 -3.02 2.62 -17.32
N ALA A 102 -3.92 1.81 -17.86
CA ALA A 102 -3.62 0.51 -18.47
C ALA A 102 -2.99 0.64 -19.88
N VAL A 103 -1.83 1.30 -19.96
CA VAL A 103 -1.08 1.49 -21.21
C VAL A 103 -0.28 0.25 -21.65
N ALA A 104 -0.24 -0.79 -20.81
CA ALA A 104 0.40 -2.09 -21.02
C ALA A 104 -0.32 -3.16 -20.20
N SER A 105 -0.11 -4.44 -20.53
CA SER A 105 -0.69 -5.53 -19.73
C SER A 105 0.01 -5.68 -18.37
N PRO A 106 -0.63 -6.29 -17.36
CA PRO A 106 0.00 -6.51 -16.04
C PRO A 106 1.35 -7.22 -16.10
N ILE A 107 1.49 -8.26 -16.94
CA ILE A 107 2.76 -8.96 -17.16
C ILE A 107 3.83 -8.02 -17.74
N GLN A 108 3.49 -7.19 -18.72
CA GLN A 108 4.43 -6.22 -19.31
C GLN A 108 4.86 -5.15 -18.30
N PHE A 109 3.94 -4.72 -17.42
CA PHE A 109 4.28 -3.83 -16.31
C PHE A 109 5.28 -4.49 -15.35
N ALA A 110 5.00 -5.73 -14.92
CA ALA A 110 5.87 -6.48 -14.01
C ALA A 110 7.26 -6.76 -14.60
N GLU A 111 7.34 -7.13 -15.88
CA GLU A 111 8.61 -7.33 -16.59
C GLU A 111 9.42 -6.04 -16.70
N ARG A 112 8.78 -4.91 -17.04
CA ARG A 112 9.46 -3.62 -17.12
C ARG A 112 9.93 -3.15 -15.75
N LEU A 113 9.13 -3.37 -14.70
CA LEU A 113 9.48 -2.99 -13.34
C LEU A 113 10.65 -3.84 -12.82
N THR A 114 10.60 -5.17 -12.98
CA THR A 114 11.72 -6.05 -12.58
C THR A 114 13.00 -5.70 -13.32
N MET A 115 12.94 -5.46 -14.64
CA MET A 115 14.09 -4.99 -15.42
C MET A 115 14.63 -3.65 -14.91
N GLY A 116 13.74 -2.70 -14.59
CA GLY A 116 14.10 -1.41 -14.00
C GLY A 116 14.78 -1.57 -12.65
N LEU A 117 14.22 -2.37 -11.74
CA LEU A 117 14.77 -2.62 -10.41
C LEU A 117 16.11 -3.35 -10.48
N ARG A 118 16.27 -4.36 -11.34
CA ARG A 118 17.53 -5.08 -11.55
C ARG A 118 18.68 -4.19 -12.04
N SER A 119 18.36 -3.05 -12.67
CA SER A 119 19.37 -2.08 -13.08
C SER A 119 19.88 -1.21 -11.93
N GLN A 120 19.19 -1.21 -10.78
CA GLN A 120 19.55 -0.42 -9.61
C GLN A 120 20.50 -1.18 -8.69
N PRO A 121 21.57 -0.54 -8.18
CA PRO A 121 22.47 -1.17 -7.22
C PRO A 121 21.74 -1.65 -5.96
N GLY A 122 22.05 -2.87 -5.52
CA GLY A 122 21.52 -3.46 -4.29
C GLY A 122 20.14 -4.10 -4.42
N PHE A 123 19.48 -4.00 -5.58
CA PHE A 123 18.22 -4.69 -5.83
C PHE A 123 18.45 -6.09 -6.40
N VAL A 124 17.74 -7.07 -5.84
CA VAL A 124 17.62 -8.42 -6.38
C VAL A 124 16.14 -8.70 -6.55
N THR A 125 15.72 -9.26 -7.70
CA THR A 125 14.31 -9.61 -7.94
C THR A 125 14.17 -11.03 -8.45
N SER A 126 13.10 -11.71 -8.06
CA SER A 126 12.62 -12.90 -8.79
C SER A 126 12.10 -12.49 -10.17
N ASP A 127 11.87 -13.48 -11.03
CA ASP A 127 11.11 -13.24 -12.24
C ASP A 127 9.62 -13.05 -11.92
N PRO A 128 8.87 -12.32 -12.75
CA PRO A 128 7.41 -12.23 -12.64
C PRO A 128 6.75 -13.59 -12.89
N GLU A 129 5.80 -13.95 -12.03
CA GLU A 129 5.02 -15.18 -12.12
C GLU A 129 3.52 -14.91 -11.96
N PRO A 130 2.64 -15.68 -12.64
CA PRO A 130 1.20 -15.61 -12.41
C PRO A 130 0.83 -15.93 -10.96
N LEU A 131 -0.15 -15.22 -10.41
CA LEU A 131 -0.61 -15.40 -9.04
C LEU A 131 -2.07 -15.88 -9.00
N PRO A 132 -2.45 -16.73 -8.01
CA PRO A 132 -3.81 -17.21 -7.84
C PRO A 132 -4.76 -16.14 -7.23
N LEU A 133 -4.52 -14.87 -7.56
CA LEU A 133 -5.34 -13.73 -7.12
C LEU A 133 -6.40 -13.36 -8.18
N SER A 134 -6.02 -13.46 -9.46
CA SER A 134 -6.90 -13.34 -10.63
C SER A 134 -6.16 -13.85 -11.86
N ASP A 135 -6.88 -14.09 -12.97
CA ASP A 135 -6.27 -14.55 -14.23
C ASP A 135 -5.24 -13.56 -14.81
N SER A 136 -5.35 -12.28 -14.45
CA SER A 136 -4.45 -11.21 -14.87
C SER A 136 -3.31 -10.95 -13.89
N ALA A 137 -3.36 -11.53 -12.68
CA ALA A 137 -2.45 -11.16 -11.61
C ALA A 137 -1.06 -11.77 -11.82
N VAL A 138 -0.04 -10.93 -11.73
CA VAL A 138 1.36 -11.31 -11.82
C VAL A 138 2.09 -10.67 -10.66
N GLY A 139 3.03 -11.38 -10.05
CA GLY A 139 3.85 -10.80 -9.00
C GLY A 139 5.28 -11.29 -9.03
N PHE A 140 6.11 -10.62 -8.23
CA PHE A 140 7.50 -11.00 -8.03
C PHE A 140 7.95 -10.52 -6.65
N HIS A 141 9.02 -11.14 -6.17
CA HIS A 141 9.70 -10.74 -4.95
C HIS A 141 10.91 -9.87 -5.28
N PHE A 142 11.24 -8.97 -4.38
CA PHE A 142 12.51 -8.26 -4.43
C PHE A 142 13.14 -8.12 -3.05
N ALA A 143 14.43 -7.86 -3.02
CA ALA A 143 15.18 -7.50 -1.84
C ALA A 143 16.07 -6.29 -2.14
N VAL A 144 16.32 -5.47 -1.12
CA VAL A 144 17.23 -4.32 -1.19
C VAL A 144 18.32 -4.49 -0.13
N GLY A 145 19.52 -4.84 -0.58
CA GLY A 145 20.58 -5.32 0.30
C GLY A 145 20.09 -6.48 1.17
N ASP A 146 20.58 -6.54 2.40
CA ASP A 146 20.24 -7.62 3.35
C ASP A 146 19.08 -7.27 4.29
N ASN A 147 18.59 -6.03 4.24
CA ASN A 147 17.75 -5.46 5.30
C ASN A 147 16.27 -5.34 4.93
N VAL A 148 15.93 -5.32 3.64
CA VAL A 148 14.55 -5.10 3.18
C VAL A 148 14.17 -6.19 2.21
N ARG A 149 12.99 -6.76 2.45
CA ARG A 149 12.26 -7.62 1.53
C ARG A 149 11.05 -6.88 1.00
N GLY A 150 10.59 -7.30 -0.17
CA GLY A 150 9.35 -6.79 -0.72
C GLY A 150 8.73 -7.73 -1.73
N ARG A 151 7.47 -7.44 -2.00
CA ARG A 151 6.65 -8.16 -2.96
C ARG A 151 5.86 -7.14 -3.78
N VAL A 152 5.77 -7.41 -5.07
CA VAL A 152 4.94 -6.63 -5.99
C VAL A 152 3.89 -7.54 -6.57
N VAL A 153 2.67 -7.02 -6.69
CA VAL A 153 1.57 -7.62 -7.44
C VAL A 153 1.04 -6.58 -8.41
N VAL A 154 0.91 -6.96 -9.67
CA VAL A 154 0.28 -6.16 -10.73
C VAL A 154 -0.88 -6.97 -11.30
N ARG A 155 -2.03 -6.32 -11.49
CA ARG A 155 -3.21 -6.94 -12.12
C ARG A 155 -4.07 -5.87 -12.80
N ASP A 156 -5.06 -6.33 -13.56
CA ASP A 156 -6.08 -5.45 -14.09
C ASP A 156 -6.88 -4.81 -12.93
N GLY A 157 -7.17 -3.52 -13.08
CA GLY A 157 -7.97 -2.74 -12.15
C GLY A 157 -9.38 -2.48 -12.66
N SER A 158 -9.94 -1.33 -12.28
CA SER A 158 -11.16 -0.80 -12.91
C SER A 158 -10.93 -0.49 -14.40
N ALA A 159 -12.00 -0.28 -15.16
CA ALA A 159 -11.91 -0.06 -16.61
C ALA A 159 -10.83 0.98 -16.98
N GLY A 160 -9.86 0.56 -17.82
CA GLY A 160 -8.76 1.41 -18.27
C GLY A 160 -7.61 1.60 -17.28
N HIS A 161 -7.61 0.90 -16.14
CA HIS A 161 -6.58 1.02 -15.10
C HIS A 161 -5.93 -0.32 -14.78
N VAL A 162 -4.69 -0.25 -14.30
CA VAL A 162 -3.98 -1.35 -13.64
C VAL A 162 -3.81 -1.01 -12.17
N PHE A 163 -3.90 -2.03 -11.32
CA PHE A 163 -3.56 -1.91 -9.92
C PHE A 163 -2.19 -2.53 -9.68
N MET A 164 -1.31 -1.75 -9.05
CA MET A 164 -0.01 -2.21 -8.61
C MET A 164 0.06 -2.08 -7.09
N MET A 165 0.25 -3.21 -6.43
CA MET A 165 0.39 -3.30 -4.98
C MET A 165 1.84 -3.62 -4.67
N LEU A 166 2.49 -2.74 -3.91
CA LEU A 166 3.89 -2.85 -3.52
C LEU A 166 3.93 -2.97 -2.01
N ALA A 167 4.49 -4.05 -1.49
CA ALA A 167 4.75 -4.19 -0.06
C ALA A 167 6.24 -4.32 0.22
N THR A 168 6.68 -3.72 1.32
CA THR A 168 8.04 -3.81 1.84
C THR A 168 8.01 -4.09 3.32
N TRP A 169 9.01 -4.82 3.81
CA TRP A 169 9.20 -5.05 5.23
C TRP A 169 10.68 -5.31 5.55
N PRO A 170 11.13 -4.98 6.77
CA PRO A 170 12.46 -5.35 7.22
C PRO A 170 12.67 -6.87 7.22
N THR A 171 13.88 -7.34 6.91
CA THR A 171 14.23 -8.77 7.02
C THR A 171 14.03 -9.32 8.44
N ALA A 172 14.11 -8.45 9.46
CA ALA A 172 13.87 -8.80 10.87
C ALA A 172 12.39 -8.67 11.30
N ALA A 173 11.47 -8.37 10.38
CA ALA A 173 10.05 -8.35 10.69
C ALA A 173 9.57 -9.74 11.13
N PRO A 174 8.51 -9.82 11.97
CA PRO A 174 7.91 -11.08 12.37
C PRO A 174 7.51 -11.97 11.18
N GLU A 175 7.56 -13.29 11.36
CA GLU A 175 7.31 -14.27 10.29
C GLU A 175 5.88 -14.21 9.74
N GLU A 176 4.93 -13.69 10.53
CA GLU A 176 3.54 -13.46 10.11
C GLU A 176 3.37 -12.29 9.13
N VAL A 177 4.33 -11.37 9.04
CA VAL A 177 4.21 -10.16 8.21
C VAL A 177 3.98 -10.50 6.73
N PRO A 178 4.78 -11.35 6.08
CA PRO A 178 4.53 -11.79 4.72
C PRO A 178 3.11 -12.35 4.50
N GLU A 179 2.60 -13.18 5.43
CA GLU A 179 1.26 -13.75 5.32
C GLU A 179 0.18 -12.65 5.39
N THR A 180 0.34 -11.67 6.28
CA THR A 180 -0.59 -10.54 6.37
C THR A 180 -0.52 -9.60 5.16
N VAL A 181 0.65 -9.46 4.54
CA VAL A 181 0.82 -8.73 3.27
C VAL A 181 0.07 -9.43 2.14
N ASP A 182 0.14 -10.76 2.11
CA ASP A 182 -0.56 -11.55 1.10
C ASP A 182 -2.08 -11.43 1.26
N ALA A 183 -2.58 -11.52 2.49
CA ALA A 183 -3.98 -11.27 2.80
C ALA A 183 -4.42 -9.82 2.42
N LEU A 184 -3.53 -8.83 2.58
CA LEU A 184 -3.79 -7.47 2.14
C LEU A 184 -3.92 -7.37 0.62
N PHE A 185 -3.03 -8.00 -0.14
CA PHE A 185 -3.14 -8.03 -1.59
C PHE A 185 -4.42 -8.72 -2.07
N GLU A 186 -4.79 -9.81 -1.40
CA GLU A 186 -6.03 -10.53 -1.66
C GLU A 186 -7.28 -9.70 -1.39
N SER A 187 -7.22 -8.80 -0.41
CA SER A 187 -8.35 -7.98 0.00
C SER A 187 -8.65 -6.79 -0.92
N VAL A 188 -7.75 -6.47 -1.85
CA VAL A 188 -7.99 -5.41 -2.85
C VAL A 188 -8.79 -6.01 -3.99
N HIS A 189 -9.86 -5.35 -4.42
CA HIS A 189 -10.65 -5.76 -5.58
C HIS A 189 -11.03 -4.54 -6.44
N PRO A 190 -11.07 -4.67 -7.78
CA PRO A 190 -11.75 -3.69 -8.61
C PRO A 190 -13.24 -3.71 -8.29
N LEU A 191 -13.88 -2.54 -8.31
CA LEU A 191 -15.33 -2.47 -8.17
C LEU A 191 -16.00 -3.13 -9.38
N PRO A 192 -17.14 -3.83 -9.18
CA PRO A 192 -17.93 -4.36 -10.28
C PRO A 192 -18.31 -3.24 -11.25
N LEU A 193 -18.23 -3.50 -12.55
CA LEU A 193 -18.78 -2.59 -13.55
C LEU A 193 -20.28 -2.41 -13.24
N ALA A 194 -20.73 -1.16 -13.11
CA ALA A 194 -22.16 -0.89 -13.00
C ALA A 194 -22.84 -1.44 -14.27
N PRO A 195 -23.94 -2.20 -14.14
CA PRO A 195 -24.63 -2.71 -15.33
C PRO A 195 -25.07 -1.52 -16.19
N GLU A 196 -24.69 -1.54 -17.47
CA GLU A 196 -25.16 -0.57 -18.45
C GLU A 196 -26.70 -0.57 -18.42
N GLN A 197 -27.29 0.55 -18.00
CA GLN A 197 -28.72 0.79 -18.12
C GLN A 197 -29.00 0.89 -19.63
N THR A 198 -29.49 -0.20 -20.22
CA THR A 198 -29.90 -0.29 -21.63
C THR A 198 -31.32 0.21 -21.81
#